data_AF-A0A0M2KBP4-F1
#
_entry.id   AF-A0A0M2KBP4-F1
#
_cell.length_a   1.000
_cell.length_b   1.000
_cell.length_c   1.000
_cell.angle_alpha   90.00
_cell.angle_beta   90.00
_cell.angle_gamma   90.00
#
_symmetry.space_group_name_H-M   'P 1'
#
loop_
_entity.id
_entity.type
_entity.pdbx_description
1 polymer ?
#
loop_
_entity_poly.entity_id
_entity_poly.type
_entity_poly.pdbx_seq_one_letter_code
_entity_poly.pdbx_strand_id
1 'polypeptide(L)' 'MASNRKTYNITADRQIRLERLAVDVSHKVGKTFKWTGLFTYIIDKYHKDAAAELLSEEKVKNKQNGKK' A
#
# COMPACT_ATOMS: atom_id res chain seq x y z
N MET A 1 -22.06 9.42 -13.64
CA MET A 1 -20.84 10.08 -13.16
C MET A 1 -19.64 9.26 -13.62
N ALA A 2 -18.85 9.77 -14.57
CA ALA A 2 -17.68 9.05 -15.07
C ALA A 2 -16.64 8.94 -13.95
N SER A 3 -16.28 7.71 -13.55
CA SER A 3 -15.20 7.50 -12.59
C SER A 3 -13.91 8.03 -13.20
N ASN A 4 -13.36 9.11 -12.64
CA ASN A 4 -12.10 9.69 -13.09
C ASN A 4 -10.97 8.69 -12.80
N ARG A 5 -10.67 7.83 -13.77
CA ARG A 5 -9.67 6.77 -13.64
C ARG A 5 -8.29 7.40 -13.60
N LYS A 6 -7.65 7.38 -12.44
CA LYS A 6 -6.24 7.74 -12.30
C LYS A 6 -5.37 6.51 -12.53
N THR A 7 -4.27 6.67 -13.27
CA THR A 7 -3.26 5.63 -13.48
C THR A 7 -2.10 5.86 -12.51
N TYR A 8 -1.54 4.77 -11.99
CA TYR A 8 -0.35 4.80 -11.13
C TYR A 8 0.72 3.89 -11.72
N ASN A 9 1.92 4.44 -11.91
CA ASN A 9 3.04 3.65 -12.39
C ASN A 9 3.70 2.92 -11.21
N ILE A 10 3.74 1.59 -11.30
CA ILE A 10 4.34 0.71 -10.32
C ILE A 10 5.57 0.04 -10.94
N THR A 11 6.62 -0.16 -10.13
CA THR A 11 7.79 -0.92 -10.57
C THR A 11 7.46 -2.42 -10.63
N ALA A 12 8.12 -3.14 -11.54
CA ALA A 12 7.90 -4.58 -11.69
C ALA A 12 8.13 -5.36 -10.37
N ASP A 13 9.17 -5.01 -9.60
CA ASP A 13 9.43 -5.63 -8.29
C ASP A 13 8.25 -5.47 -7.31
N ARG A 14 7.68 -4.27 -7.20
CA ARG A 14 6.52 -4.02 -6.32
C ARG A 14 5.29 -4.79 -6.78
N GLN A 15 5.05 -4.84 -8.10
CA GLN A 15 3.95 -5.63 -8.66
C GLN A 15 4.11 -7.12 -8.34
N ILE A 16 5.31 -7.69 -8.52
CA ILE A 16 5.58 -9.10 -8.24
C ILE A 16 5.37 -9.43 -6.76
N ARG A 17 5.78 -8.55 -5.84
CA ARG A 17 5.53 -8.72 -4.40
C ARG A 17 4.04 -8.77 -4.07
N LEU A 18 3.26 -7.86 -4.64
CA LEU A 18 1.80 -7.84 -4.47
C LEU A 18 1.13 -9.07 -5.10
N GLU A 19 1.62 -9.52 -6.25
CA GLU A 19 1.10 -10.71 -6.92
C GLU A 19 1.34 -11.96 -6.08
N ARG A 20 2.55 -12.14 -5.53
CA ARG A 20 2.85 -13.26 -4.62
C ARG A 20 1.95 -13.26 -3.39
N LEU A 21 1.76 -12.10 -2.76
CA LEU A 21 0.84 -11.97 -1.63
C LEU A 21 -0.61 -12.28 -2.03
N ALA A 22 -1.05 -11.80 -3.19
CA ALA A 22 -2.39 -12.09 -3.70
C ALA A 22 -2.57 -13.59 -3.95
N VAL A 23 -1.57 -14.27 -4.51
CA VAL A 23 -1.56 -15.73 -4.71
C VAL A 23 -1.64 -16.45 -3.36
N ASP A 24 -0.82 -16.08 -2.36
CA ASP A 24 -0.86 -16.68 -1.03
C ASP A 24 -2.22 -16.54 -0.35
N VAL A 25 -2.82 -15.34 -0.42
CA VAL A 25 -4.17 -15.08 0.07
C VAL A 25 -5.19 -15.92 -0.71
N SER A 26 -5.02 -16.04 -2.02
CA SER A 26 -5.91 -16.82 -2.88
C SER A 26 -5.93 -18.29 -2.50
N HIS A 27 -4.75 -18.86 -2.25
CA HIS A 27 -4.61 -20.24 -1.79
C HIS A 27 -5.28 -20.46 -0.44
N LYS A 28 -5.11 -19.53 0.50
CA LYS A 28 -5.70 -19.65 1.85
C LYS A 28 -7.22 -19.49 1.86
N VAL A 29 -7.76 -18.63 1.00
CA VAL A 29 -9.20 -18.33 0.92
C VAL A 29 -9.94 -19.27 -0.06
N GLY A 30 -9.20 -19.98 -0.92
CA GLY A 30 -9.78 -20.84 -1.97
C GLY A 30 -10.42 -20.05 -3.11
N LYS A 31 -10.07 -18.77 -3.28
CA LYS A 31 -10.62 -17.88 -4.32
C LYS A 31 -9.48 -17.11 -4.97
N THR A 32 -9.50 -16.98 -6.29
CA THR A 32 -8.46 -16.22 -7.03
C THR A 32 -8.61 -14.71 -6.80
N PHE A 33 -7.60 -14.10 -6.20
CA PHE A 33 -7.44 -12.66 -6.04
C PHE A 33 -6.35 -12.13 -6.99
N LYS A 34 -6.60 -10.96 -7.58
CA LYS A 34 -5.62 -10.23 -8.40
C LYS A 34 -4.84 -9.25 -7.52
N TRP A 35 -3.56 -9.02 -7.81
CA TRP A 35 -2.76 -8.00 -7.12
C TRP A 35 -3.40 -6.61 -7.12
N THR A 36 -4.11 -6.24 -8.18
CA THR A 36 -4.80 -4.94 -8.27
C THR A 36 -5.92 -4.81 -7.23
N GLY A 37 -6.67 -5.89 -6.99
CA GLY A 37 -7.72 -5.91 -5.96
C GLY A 37 -7.12 -5.82 -4.56
N LEU A 38 -6.01 -6.52 -4.31
CA LEU A 38 -5.27 -6.41 -3.06
C LEU A 38 -4.73 -4.99 -2.85
N PHE A 39 -4.18 -4.37 -3.90
CA PHE A 39 -3.67 -3.00 -3.87
C PHE A 39 -4.78 -1.98 -3.54
N THR A 40 -5.95 -2.09 -4.18
CA THR A 40 -7.10 -1.25 -3.86
C THR A 40 -7.55 -1.44 -2.41
N TYR A 41 -7.62 -2.69 -1.92
CA TYR A 41 -7.95 -2.96 -0.52
C TYR A 41 -6.97 -2.30 0.45
N ILE A 42 -5.67 -2.34 0.14
CA ILE A 42 -4.63 -1.71 0.96
C ILE A 42 -4.87 -0.20 1.03
N ILE A 43 -5.10 0.44 -0.11
CA ILE A 43 -5.39 1.88 -0.15
C ILE A 43 -6.63 2.20 0.68
N ASP A 44 -7.74 1.49 0.46
CA ASP A 44 -9.01 1.82 1.09
C ASP A 44 -9.03 1.56 2.60
N LYS A 45 -8.27 0.58 3.09
CA LYS A 45 -8.27 0.21 4.52
C LYS A 45 -7.14 0.81 5.32
N TYR A 46 -5.94 0.92 4.74
CA TYR A 46 -4.72 1.27 5.49
C TYR A 46 -4.20 2.68 5.18
N HIS A 47 -4.90 3.48 4.36
CA HIS A 47 -4.47 4.86 4.09
C HIS A 47 -4.34 5.73 5.36
N LYS A 48 -5.21 5.54 6.36
CA LYS A 48 -5.16 6.32 7.61
C LYS A 48 -3.96 5.94 8.47
N ASP A 49 -3.71 4.65 8.60
CA ASP A 49 -2.62 4.12 9.41
C ASP A 49 -1.27 4.51 8.80
N ALA A 50 -1.14 4.38 7.47
CA ALA A 50 0.04 4.82 6.74
C ALA A 50 0.29 6.33 6.90
N ALA A 51 -0.75 7.16 6.90
CA ALA A 51 -0.61 8.60 7.14
C ALA A 51 -0.17 8.90 8.57
N ALA A 52 -0.70 8.18 9.56
CA ALA A 52 -0.32 8.35 10.97
C ALA A 52 1.14 7.94 11.23
N GLU A 53 1.58 6.83 10.62
CA GLU A 53 2.97 6.36 10.70
C GLU A 53 3.93 7.38 10.09
N LEU A 54 3.61 7.89 8.90
CA LEU A 54 4.42 8.90 8.20
C LEU A 54 4.53 10.20 9.02
N LEU A 55 3.44 10.66 9.63
CA LEU A 55 3.46 11.81 10.54
C LEU A 55 4.32 11.56 11.78
N SER A 56 4.30 10.34 12.32
CA SER A 56 5.13 9.95 13.45
C SER A 56 6.61 9.97 13.07
N GLU A 57 6.96 9.37 11.93
CA GLU A 57 8.33 9.36 11.41
C GLU A 57 8.90 10.76 11.17
N GLU A 58 8.12 11.67 10.59
CA GLU A 58 8.56 13.05 10.38
C GLU A 58 8.79 13.79 11.70
N LYS A 59 7.91 13.60 12.69
CA LYS A 59 8.10 14.19 14.03
C LYS A 59 9.36 13.66 14.72
N VAL A 60 9.68 12.38 14.55
CA VAL A 60 10.91 11.78 15.09
C VAL A 60 12.15 12.35 14.38
N LYS A 61 12.15 12.43 13.05
CA LYS A 61 13.25 13.02 12.26
C LYS A 61 13.50 14.48 12.64
N ASN A 62 12.45 15.28 12.82
CA ASN A 62 12.59 16.67 13.20
C ASN A 62 13.20 16.84 14.61
N LYS A 63 12.87 15.95 15.56
CA LYS A 63 13.50 15.93 16.90
C LYS A 63 14.98 15.55 16.87
N GLN A 64 15.41 14.72 15.92
CA GLN A 64 16.81 14.34 15.77
C GLN A 64 17.64 15.44 15.11
N ASN A 65 17.05 16.21 14.20
CA ASN A 65 17.74 17.31 13.52
C ASN A 65 17.82 18.60 14.35
N GLY A 66 16.97 18.79 15.36
CA GLY A 66 17.02 19.95 16.27
C GLY A 66 17.98 19.81 17.46
N LYS A 67 18.81 18.76 17.51
CA LYS A 67 19.84 18.54 18.54
C LYS A 67 21.28 18.76 18.02
N LYS A 68 21.45 19.53 16.95
CA LYS A 68 22.76 20.02 16.50
C LYS A 68 22.92 21.49 16.86
#